data_AF-A0A317PJ19-F1
#
_entry.id   AF-A0A317PJ19-F1
#
_cell.length_a   1.000
_cell.length_b   1.000
_cell.length_c   1.000
_cell.angle_alpha   90.00
_cell.angle_beta   90.00
_cell.angle_gamma   90.00
#
_symmetry.space_group_name_H-M   'P 1'
#
loop_
_entity.id
_entity.type
_entity.pdbx_description
1 polymer ?
#
loop_
_entity_poly.entity_id
_entity_poly.type
_entity_poly.pdbx_seq_one_letter_code
_entity_poly.pdbx_strand_id
1 'polypeptide(L)' 'MPKSFIRTALDRMITARERQARRYVNGALLHMDDATLKSLGRTRAEIEREGAQDYMY' A
#
# COMPACT_ATOMS: atom_id res chain seq x y z
N MET A 1 -3.68 -8.50 -33.47
CA MET A 1 -3.89 -8.77 -32.03
C MET A 1 -3.81 -7.47 -31.20
N PRO A 2 -4.91 -6.71 -31.04
CA PRO A 2 -4.91 -5.48 -30.21
C PRO A 2 -5.38 -5.69 -28.76
N LYS A 3 -6.02 -6.83 -28.44
CA LYS A 3 -6.57 -7.12 -27.10
C LYS A 3 -5.50 -7.19 -25.99
N SER A 4 -4.25 -7.50 -26.34
CA SER A 4 -3.16 -7.61 -25.36
C SER A 4 -2.65 -6.25 -24.87
N PHE A 5 -2.64 -5.21 -25.71
CA PHE A 5 -2.10 -3.90 -25.33
C PHE A 5 -2.98 -3.22 -24.27
N ILE A 6 -4.29 -3.24 -24.47
CA ILE A 6 -5.26 -2.65 -23.53
C ILE A 6 -5.23 -3.38 -22.19
N ARG A 7 -5.16 -4.73 -22.20
CA ARG A 7 -5.03 -5.53 -20.96
C ARG A 7 -3.75 -5.18 -20.21
N THR A 8 -2.60 -5.15 -20.89
CA THR A 8 -1.33 -4.78 -20.25
C THR A 8 -1.34 -3.35 -19.69
N ALA A 9 -1.93 -2.39 -20.42
CA ALA A 9 -2.05 -1.02 -19.93
C ALA A 9 -2.94 -0.94 -18.69
N LEU A 10 -4.07 -1.65 -18.68
CA LEU A 10 -4.97 -1.74 -17.54
C LEU A 10 -4.29 -2.39 -16.33
N ASP A 11 -3.59 -3.51 -16.52
CA ASP A 11 -2.87 -4.21 -15.44
C ASP A 11 -1.80 -3.30 -14.81
N ARG A 12 -1.09 -2.52 -15.63
CA ARG A 12 -0.11 -1.52 -15.16
C ARG A 12 -0.79 -0.41 -14.34
N MET A 13 -1.95 0.08 -14.78
CA MET A 13 -2.71 1.09 -14.03
C MET A 13 -3.20 0.54 -12.68
N ILE A 14 -3.76 -0.68 -12.67
CA ILE A 14 -4.24 -1.34 -11.46
C ILE A 14 -3.07 -1.53 -10.49
N THR A 15 -1.95 -2.09 -10.96
CA THR A 15 -0.75 -2.29 -10.15
C THR A 15 -0.24 -0.97 -9.56
N ALA A 16 -0.23 0.11 -10.34
CA ALA A 16 0.16 1.43 -9.85
C ALA A 16 -0.79 1.94 -8.76
N ARG A 17 -2.10 1.75 -8.92
CA ARG A 17 -3.10 2.15 -7.95
C ARG A 17 -3.03 1.33 -6.66
N GLU A 18 -2.82 0.02 -6.77
CA GLU A 18 -2.60 -0.86 -5.62
C GLU A 18 -1.41 -0.41 -4.79
N ARG A 19 -0.31 -0.01 -5.42
CA ARG A 19 0.87 0.54 -4.74
C ARG A 19 0.54 1.83 -3.99
N GLN A 20 -0.24 2.73 -4.59
CA GLN A 20 -0.66 3.97 -3.93
C GLN A 20 -1.57 3.68 -2.72
N ALA A 21 -2.57 2.80 -2.90
CA ALA A 21 -3.48 2.41 -1.84
C ALA A 21 -2.73 1.75 -0.67
N ARG A 22 -1.77 0.86 -0.96
CA ARG A 22 -0.94 0.22 0.07
C ARG A 22 -0.16 1.25 0.88
N ARG A 23 0.48 2.23 0.23
CA ARG A 23 1.22 3.29 0.94
C ARG A 23 0.31 4.18 1.80
N TYR A 24 -0.91 4.47 1.33
CA TYR A 24 -1.90 5.22 2.11
C TYR A 24 -2.34 4.46 3.37
N VAL A 25 -2.71 3.18 3.21
CA VAL A 25 -3.08 2.32 4.34
C VAL A 25 -1.90 2.17 5.30
N ASN A 26 -0.68 1.98 4.78
CA ASN A 26 0.52 1.90 5.61
C ASN A 26 0.75 3.20 6.41
N GLY A 27 0.50 4.37 5.83
CA GLY A 27 0.51 5.63 6.57
C GLY A 27 -0.47 5.63 7.74
N ALA A 28 -1.73 5.25 7.49
CA ALA A 28 -2.74 5.13 8.55
C ALA A 28 -2.34 4.11 9.64
N LEU A 29 -1.77 2.97 9.26
CA LEU A 29 -1.28 1.95 10.19
C LEU A 29 -0.12 2.47 11.05
N LEU A 30 0.79 3.27 10.50
CA LEU A 30 1.90 3.86 11.26
C LEU A 30 1.43 4.84 12.34
N HIS A 31 0.23 5.39 12.24
CA HIS A 31 -0.36 6.21 13.31
C HIS A 31 -1.01 5.41 14.43
N MET A 32 -1.18 4.09 14.27
CA MET A 32 -1.73 3.22 15.32
C MET A 32 -0.64 2.85 16.33
N ASP A 33 -1.05 2.49 17.55
CA ASP A 33 -0.14 1.95 18.55
C ASP A 33 0.25 0.49 18.27
N ASP A 34 1.34 0.05 18.89
CA ASP A 34 1.91 -1.28 18.64
C ASP A 34 1.01 -2.43 19.12
N ALA A 35 0.15 -2.23 20.12
CA ALA A 35 -0.80 -3.26 20.56
C ALA A 35 -1.91 -3.44 19.52
N THR A 36 -2.42 -2.35 18.96
CA THR A 36 -3.36 -2.38 17.83
C THR A 36 -2.73 -3.04 16.62
N LEU A 37 -1.50 -2.67 16.24
CA LEU A 37 -0.79 -3.31 15.12
C LEU A 37 -0.60 -4.82 15.33
N LYS A 38 -0.23 -5.23 16.56
CA LYS A 38 -0.09 -6.64 16.92
C LYS A 38 -1.42 -7.40 16.81
N SER A 39 -2.54 -6.76 17.16
CA SER A 39 -3.87 -7.35 16.97
C SER A 39 -4.22 -7.60 15.50
N LEU A 40 -3.69 -6.77 14.61
CA LEU A 40 -3.81 -6.92 13.15
C LEU A 40 -2.77 -7.89 12.55
N GLY A 41 -1.91 -8.50 13.39
CA GLY A 41 -0.84 -9.39 12.94
C GLY A 41 0.26 -8.67 12.17
N ARG A 42 0.46 -7.37 12.41
CA ARG A 42 1.47 -6.55 11.74
C ARG A 42 2.42 -5.95 12.76
N THR A 43 3.65 -5.72 12.33
CA THR A 43 4.63 -4.95 13.09
C THR A 43 4.92 -3.61 12.40
N ARG A 44 5.26 -2.60 13.19
CA ARG A 44 5.67 -1.29 12.67
C ARG A 44 6.82 -1.40 11.67
N ALA A 45 7.83 -2.20 11.99
CA ALA A 45 9.00 -2.42 11.14
C ALA A 45 8.64 -3.07 9.78
N GLU A 46 7.62 -3.92 9.70
CA GLU A 46 7.14 -4.46 8.43
C GLU A 46 6.47 -3.37 7.58
N ILE A 47 5.62 -2.55 8.20
CA ILE A 47 4.89 -1.47 7.52
C ILE A 47 5.88 -0.41 6.99
N GLU A 48 6.91 -0.07 7.76
CA GLU A 48 7.98 0.84 7.33
C GLU A 48 8.76 0.30 6.12
N ARG A 49 9.10 -1.00 6.11
CA ARG A 49 9.79 -1.64 4.98
C ARG A 49 8.94 -1.69 3.71
N GLU A 50 7.62 -1.87 3.84
CA GLU A 50 6.69 -1.81 2.71
C GLU A 50 6.53 -0.38 2.15
N GLY A 51 6.91 0.62 2.94
CA GLY A 51 6.81 2.03 2.62
C GLY A 51 5.41 2.59 2.90
N ALA A 52 5.38 3.81 3.42
CA ALA A 52 4.17 4.57 3.66
C ALA A 52 4.22 5.91 2.91
N GLN A 53 3.06 6.50 2.65
CA GLN A 53 2.97 7.95 2.43
C GLN A 53 2.71 8.57 3.79
N ASP A 54 3.71 9.26 4.33
CA ASP A 54 3.53 10.09 5.51
C ASP A 54 2.79 11.36 5.08
N TYR A 55 1.49 11.43 5.38
CA TYR A 55 0.71 12.66 5.21
C TYR A 55 0.92 13.54 6.45
N MET A 56 2.17 13.94 6.70
CA MET A 56 2.47 15.05 7.58
C MET A 56 2.05 16.32 6.84
N TYR A 57 0.90 16.91 7.21
CA TYR A 57 0.51 18.27 6.83
C TYR A 57 1.23 19.29 7.72
#